data_AF-A0A963LQW7-F1
#
_entry.id   AF-A0A963LQW7-F1
#
_cell.length_a   1.000
_cell.length_b   1.000
_cell.length_c   1.000
_cell.angle_alpha   90.00
_cell.angle_beta   90.00
_cell.angle_gamma   90.00
#
_symmetry.space_group_name_H-M   'P 1'
#
loop_
_entity.id
_entity.type
_entity.pdbx_description
1 polymer ?
#
loop_
_entity_poly.entity_id
_entity_poly.type
_entity_poly.pdbx_seq_one_letter_code
_entity_poly.pdbx_strand_id
1 'polypeptide(L)'
;QYTLAIDRADESVAHLYDPLHPAVLRLVADTIERCNSRGKGVSVCGEMAGDIGFTRLLLGLGLRSFSMHPAQILAVKHEVLRADAGKLQAWARSVLEAEDPAAAFAA
;
A
#
# COMPACT_ATOMS: atom_id res chain seq x y z
N GLN A 1 -9.71 1.64 8.91
CA GLN A 1 -10.74 1.68 9.97
C GLN A 1 -10.12 2.15 11.28
N TYR A 2 -9.40 1.30 12.02
CA TYR A 2 -8.85 1.67 13.34
C TYR A 2 -7.89 2.86 13.32
N THR A 3 -6.95 2.91 12.37
CA THR A 3 -5.98 4.02 12.27
C THR A 3 -6.63 5.39 12.09
N LEU A 4 -7.81 5.44 11.48
CA LEU A 4 -8.54 6.68 11.22
C LEU A 4 -9.76 6.86 12.14
N ALA A 5 -10.02 5.90 13.04
CA ALA A 5 -11.23 5.84 13.85
C ALA A 5 -12.54 5.94 13.02
N ILE A 6 -12.57 5.31 11.84
CA ILE A 6 -13.72 5.32 10.92
C ILE A 6 -14.28 3.91 10.75
N ASP A 7 -15.59 3.77 10.88
CA ASP A 7 -16.31 2.58 10.45
C ASP A 7 -16.62 2.66 8.94
N ARG A 8 -16.28 1.60 8.20
CA ARG A 8 -16.51 1.55 6.75
C ARG A 8 -17.92 1.08 6.39
N ALA A 9 -18.63 0.49 7.36
CA ALA A 9 -20.01 0.04 7.19
C ALA A 9 -21.02 1.15 7.50
N ASP A 10 -20.59 2.20 8.19
CA ASP A 10 -21.42 3.37 8.47
C ASP A 10 -21.34 4.36 7.29
N GLU A 11 -22.41 4.40 6.50
CA GLU A 11 -22.53 5.27 5.31
C GLU A 11 -22.31 6.76 5.63
N SER A 12 -22.58 7.21 6.86
CA SER A 12 -22.42 8.60 7.27
C SER A 12 -20.95 9.04 7.31
N VAL A 13 -20.01 8.11 7.48
CA VAL A 13 -18.57 8.39 7.62
C VAL A 13 -17.69 7.57 6.68
N ALA A 14 -18.24 6.59 5.96
CA ALA A 14 -17.48 5.72 5.06
C ALA A 14 -16.68 6.49 3.99
N HIS A 15 -17.18 7.65 3.54
CA HIS A 15 -16.50 8.53 2.58
C HIS A 15 -15.20 9.16 3.12
N LEU A 16 -14.99 9.18 4.44
CA LEU A 16 -13.75 9.65 5.07
C LEU A 16 -12.67 8.56 5.09
N TYR A 17 -13.00 7.32 4.71
CA TYR A 17 -12.02 6.24 4.62
C TYR A 17 -11.06 6.51 3.46
N ASP A 18 -9.81 6.79 3.80
CA ASP A 18 -8.75 7.05 2.82
C ASP A 18 -7.56 6.08 3.04
N PRO A 19 -7.35 5.11 2.12
CA PRO A 19 -6.18 4.25 2.14
C PRO A 19 -4.84 4.98 1.95
N LEU A 20 -4.85 6.14 1.31
CA LEU A 20 -3.66 6.98 1.06
C LEU A 20 -3.40 7.98 2.19
N HIS A 21 -4.22 7.96 3.25
CA HIS A 21 -4.01 8.84 4.39
C HIS A 21 -2.59 8.66 4.96
N PRO A 22 -1.83 9.75 5.24
CA PRO A 22 -0.43 9.65 5.67
C PRO A 22 -0.19 8.71 6.85
N ALA A 23 -1.10 8.71 7.84
CA ALA A 23 -1.01 7.81 9.00
C ALA A 23 -1.13 6.33 8.63
N VAL A 24 -1.95 5.97 7.63
CA VAL A 24 -2.10 4.59 7.15
C VAL A 24 -0.85 4.17 6.38
N LEU A 25 -0.38 5.03 5.46
CA LEU A 25 0.81 4.73 4.66
C LEU A 25 2.06 4.58 5.53
N ARG A 26 2.27 5.45 6.52
CA ARG A 26 3.38 5.33 7.47
C ARG A 26 3.29 4.06 8.30
N LEU A 27 2.10 3.71 8.80
CA LEU A 27 1.90 2.46 9.54
C LEU A 27 2.29 1.22 8.71
N VAL A 28 1.87 1.18 7.44
CA VAL A 28 2.20 0.09 6.53
C VAL A 28 3.71 0.06 6.23
N ALA A 29 4.29 1.21 5.88
CA ALA A 29 5.72 1.34 5.57
C ALA A 29 6.60 0.92 6.75
N ASP A 30 6.33 1.44 7.95
CA ASP A 30 7.07 1.11 9.17
C ASP A 30 6.99 -0.39 9.49
N THR A 31 5.81 -1.00 9.31
CA THR A 31 5.61 -2.43 9.54
C THR A 31 6.45 -3.26 8.58
N ILE A 32 6.48 -2.88 7.30
CA ILE A 32 7.27 -3.56 6.27
C ILE A 32 8.76 -3.43 6.55
N GLU A 33 9.23 -2.21 6.81
CA GLU A 33 10.64 -1.93 7.10
C GLU A 33 11.14 -2.68 8.34
N ARG A 34 10.36 -2.67 9.43
CA ARG A 34 10.72 -3.38 10.67
C ARG A 34 10.76 -4.89 10.50
N CYS A 35 9.86 -5.46 9.68
CA CYS A 35 9.90 -6.89 9.38
C CYS A 35 11.13 -7.24 8.53
N ASN A 36 11.36 -6.49 7.46
CA ASN A 36 12.47 -6.70 6.53
C ASN A 36 13.83 -6.56 7.23
N SER A 37 14.04 -5.53 8.04
CA SER A 37 15.27 -5.32 8.81
C SER A 37 15.58 -6.44 9.82
N ARG A 38 14.56 -7.22 10.21
CA ARG A 38 14.70 -8.38 11.09
C ARG A 38 14.68 -9.72 10.34
N GLY A 39 14.68 -9.70 9.02
CA GLY A 39 14.57 -10.91 8.19
C GLY A 39 13.26 -11.67 8.43
N LYS A 40 12.20 -10.99 8.85
CA LYS A 40 10.86 -11.57 9.05
C LYS A 40 10.00 -11.31 7.83
N GLY A 41 9.20 -12.32 7.46
CA GLY A 41 8.20 -12.17 6.40
C GLY A 41 7.06 -11.26 6.85
N VAL A 42 6.55 -10.47 5.91
CA VAL A 42 5.36 -9.63 6.07
C VAL A 42 4.52 -9.75 4.80
N SER A 43 3.21 -9.82 4.96
CA SER A 43 2.25 -9.83 3.86
C SER A 43 1.15 -8.80 4.09
N VAL A 44 0.64 -8.23 3.00
CA VAL A 44 -0.59 -7.43 3.02
C VAL A 44 -1.70 -8.28 2.40
N CYS A 45 -2.84 -8.30 3.08
CA CYS A 45 -4.05 -8.95 2.62
C CYS A 45 -5.20 -7.94 2.44
N GLY A 46 -6.27 -8.38 1.77
CA GLY A 46 -7.45 -7.56 1.54
C GLY A 46 -7.37 -6.76 0.24
N GLU A 47 -8.28 -5.80 0.08
CA GLU A 47 -8.52 -5.11 -1.19
C GLU A 47 -7.30 -4.33 -1.67
N MET A 48 -6.56 -3.66 -0.78
CA MET A 48 -5.34 -2.91 -1.14
C MET A 48 -4.27 -3.78 -1.79
N ALA A 49 -4.12 -5.04 -1.36
CA ALA A 49 -3.14 -5.96 -1.95
C ALA A 49 -3.54 -6.41 -3.37
N GLY A 50 -4.84 -6.40 -3.67
CA GLY A 50 -5.39 -6.75 -4.98
C GLY A 50 -5.58 -5.55 -5.92
N ASP A 51 -5.34 -4.33 -5.43
CA ASP A 51 -5.44 -3.11 -6.23
C ASP A 51 -4.14 -2.85 -7.00
N ILE A 52 -4.27 -2.74 -8.31
CA ILE A 52 -3.16 -2.50 -9.24
C ILE A 52 -2.51 -1.14 -8.94
N GLY A 53 -3.29 -0.14 -8.56
CA GLY A 53 -2.76 1.19 -8.23
C GLY A 53 -1.78 1.15 -7.07
N PHE A 54 -2.08 0.36 -6.04
CA PHE A 54 -1.22 0.23 -4.85
C PHE A 54 -0.04 -0.73 -5.04
N THR A 55 -0.07 -1.58 -6.07
CA THR A 55 0.94 -2.61 -6.28
C THR A 55 2.36 -2.01 -6.35
N ARG A 56 2.54 -0.94 -7.13
CA ARG A 56 3.83 -0.24 -7.24
C ARG A 56 4.29 0.35 -5.92
N LEU A 57 3.36 0.99 -5.19
CA LEU A 57 3.67 1.62 -3.91
C LEU A 57 4.15 0.57 -2.92
N LEU A 58 3.39 -0.50 -2.74
CA LEU A 58 3.73 -1.60 -1.84
C LEU A 58 5.06 -2.26 -2.22
N LEU A 59 5.34 -2.46 -3.51
CA LEU A 59 6.65 -2.97 -3.97
C LEU A 59 7.81 -2.03 -3.62
N GLY A 60 7.63 -0.72 -3.83
CA GLY A 60 8.60 0.32 -3.52
C GLY A 60 8.84 0.48 -2.01
N LEU A 61 7.81 0.25 -1.19
CA LEU A 61 7.92 0.17 0.27
C LEU A 61 8.63 -1.10 0.75
N GLY A 62 8.87 -2.07 -0.14
CA GLY A 62 9.61 -3.29 0.17
C GLY A 62 8.75 -4.52 0.45
N LEU A 63 7.44 -4.48 0.17
CA LEU A 63 6.58 -5.66 0.30
C LEU A 63 6.93 -6.71 -0.75
N ARG A 64 6.95 -8.00 -0.36
CA ARG A 64 7.24 -9.13 -1.26
C ARG A 64 6.19 -10.24 -1.22
N SER A 65 5.22 -10.17 -0.32
CA SER A 65 4.13 -11.13 -0.21
C SER A 65 2.78 -10.42 -0.24
N PHE A 66 1.97 -10.75 -1.24
CA PHE A 66 0.63 -10.19 -1.46
C PHE A 66 -0.39 -11.31 -1.35
N SER A 67 -1.50 -11.07 -0.64
CA SER A 67 -2.62 -12.00 -0.52
C SER A 67 -3.92 -11.31 -0.94
N MET A 68 -4.62 -11.86 -1.93
CA MET A 68 -5.76 -11.20 -2.57
C MET A 68 -6.76 -12.22 -3.11
N HIS A 69 -7.90 -11.72 -3.60
CA HIS A 69 -8.89 -12.56 -4.27
C HIS A 69 -8.31 -13.14 -5.59
N PRO A 70 -8.54 -14.42 -5.93
CA PRO A 70 -7.95 -15.05 -7.12
C PRO A 70 -8.14 -14.29 -8.43
N ALA A 71 -9.28 -13.61 -8.58
CA ALA A 71 -9.60 -12.78 -9.75
C ALA A 71 -8.60 -11.63 -9.98
N GLN A 72 -7.94 -11.14 -8.92
CA GLN A 72 -6.98 -10.02 -9.00
C GLN A 72 -5.54 -10.49 -9.26
N ILE A 73 -5.23 -11.77 -9.04
CA ILE A 73 -3.86 -12.29 -9.08
C ILE A 73 -3.19 -12.02 -10.42
N LEU A 74 -3.88 -12.23 -11.55
CA LEU A 74 -3.26 -12.04 -12.87
C LEU A 74 -2.92 -10.58 -13.15
N ALA A 75 -3.80 -9.65 -12.74
CA ALA A 75 -3.59 -8.23 -12.96
C ALA A 75 -2.44 -7.68 -12.10
N VAL A 76 -2.41 -8.04 -10.81
CA VAL A 76 -1.30 -7.67 -9.93
C VAL A 76 0.00 -8.33 -10.36
N LYS A 77 -0.02 -9.61 -10.74
CA LYS A 77 1.17 -10.31 -11.26
C LYS A 77 1.72 -9.61 -12.50
N HIS A 78 0.85 -9.20 -13.43
CA HIS A 78 1.27 -8.46 -14.62
C HIS A 78 1.98 -7.16 -14.25
N GLU A 79 1.48 -6.41 -13.26
CA GLU A 79 2.12 -5.18 -12.79
C GLU A 79 3.46 -5.45 -12.08
N VAL A 80 3.51 -6.45 -11.19
CA VAL A 80 4.74 -6.86 -10.50
C VAL A 80 5.86 -7.23 -11.49
N LEU A 81 5.54 -7.96 -12.56
CA LEU A 81 6.51 -8.37 -13.57
C LEU A 81 7.08 -7.22 -14.40
N ARG A 82 6.40 -6.07 -14.42
CA ARG A 82 6.80 -4.87 -15.19
C ARG A 82 7.41 -3.78 -14.30
N ALA A 83 7.26 -3.92 -13.00
CA ALA A 83 7.78 -3.00 -12.01
C ALA A 83 9.28 -3.21 -11.77
N ASP A 84 10.01 -2.11 -11.65
CA ASP A 84 11.38 -2.11 -11.13
C ASP A 84 11.35 -1.64 -9.67
N ALA A 85 11.38 -2.59 -8.74
CA ALA A 85 11.27 -2.28 -7.31
C ALA A 85 12.39 -1.35 -6.81
N GLY A 86 13.58 -1.39 -7.42
CA GLY A 86 14.68 -0.50 -7.06
C GLY A 86 14.40 0.95 -7.44
N LYS A 87 13.85 1.17 -8.64
CA LYS A 87 13.41 2.51 -9.08
C LYS A 87 12.20 3.02 -8.30
N LEU A 88 11.28 2.13 -7.93
CA LEU A 88 10.06 2.49 -7.19
C LEU A 88 10.34 2.91 -5.75
N GLN A 89 11.47 2.53 -5.16
CA GLN A 89 11.78 2.88 -3.77
C GLN A 89 11.86 4.40 -3.55
N ALA A 90 12.48 5.14 -4.48
CA ALA A 90 12.59 6.59 -4.38
C ALA A 90 11.21 7.27 -4.53
N TRP A 91 10.41 6.83 -5.50
CA TRP A 91 9.05 7.32 -5.68
C TRP A 91 8.16 7.01 -4.47
N ALA A 92 8.16 5.78 -3.96
CA ALA A 92 7.39 5.39 -2.78
C ALA A 92 7.75 6.23 -1.54
N ARG A 93 9.03 6.57 -1.36
CA ARG A 93 9.46 7.49 -0.30
C ARG A 93 8.89 8.89 -0.50
N SER A 94 8.91 9.41 -1.73
CA SER A 94 8.34 10.73 -2.01
C SER A 94 6.83 10.79 -1.70
N VAL A 95 6.08 9.71 -1.96
CA VAL A 95 4.65 9.60 -1.58
C VAL A 95 4.46 9.62 -0.07
N LEU A 96 5.34 8.95 0.70
CA LEU A 96 5.26 8.94 2.17
C LEU A 96 5.58 10.29 2.83
N GLU A 97 6.47 11.05 2.20
CA GLU A 97 6.97 12.33 2.71
C GLU A 97 6.12 13.52 2.25
N ALA A 98 5.25 13.32 1.24
CA ALA A 98 4.35 14.35 0.73
C ALA A 98 3.35 14.83 1.80
N GLU A 99 3.06 16.14 1.79
CA GLU A 99 1.96 16.72 2.59
C GLU A 99 0.60 16.21 2.10
N ASP A 100 0.48 15.98 0.79
CA ASP A 100 -0.66 15.33 0.14
C ASP A 100 -0.20 14.06 -0.59
N PRO A 101 -0.26 12.89 0.07
CA PRO A 101 0.11 11.63 -0.55
C PRO A 101 -0.77 11.24 -1.73
N ALA A 102 -2.03 11.68 -1.78
CA ALA A 102 -2.93 11.32 -2.88
C ALA A 102 -2.49 11.99 -4.18
N ALA A 103 -2.10 13.26 -4.12
CA ALA A 103 -1.51 13.98 -5.26
C ALA A 103 -0.17 13.35 -5.70
N ALA A 104 0.71 13.02 -4.74
CA ALA A 104 2.01 12.41 -5.05
C ALA A 104 1.88 10.98 -5.61
N PHE A 105 0.85 10.24 -5.19
CA PHE A 105 0.55 8.90 -5.67
C PHE A 105 -0.01 8.89 -7.10
N ALA A 106 -0.72 9.94 -7.50
CA ALA A 106 -1.30 10.08 -8.83
C ALA A 106 -0.31 10.60 -9.90
N ALA A 107 0.84 11.14 -9.48
CA ALA A 107 1.89 11.69 -10.34
C ALA A 107 2.79 10.60 -10.95
#